data_AF-A0A9E5EXA4-F1
#
_entry.id   AF-A0A9E5EXA4-F1
#
_cell.length_a   1.000
_cell.length_b   1.000
_cell.length_c   1.000
_cell.angle_alpha   90.00
_cell.angle_beta   90.00
_cell.angle_gamma   90.00
#
_symmetry.space_group_name_H-M   'P 1'
#
loop_
_entity.id
_entity.type
_entity.pdbx_description
1 polymer ?
#
loop_
_entity_poly.entity_id
_entity_poly.type
_entity_poly.pdbx_seq_one_letter_code
_entity_poly.pdbx_strand_id
1 'polypeptide(L)'
;DNGVAISGQIPLVNGVASFQTSNLPGGRRNITAQYLGAPDLSNTFFYSTATSSLVQSVGAANNLIIVGANAGGGPQVNVYDRIANTQVSFFAFDTAFRGGVRVAGGDINADGFEDIVVAAGPGGGPNVKVYDGVSYSEIRNFFAYAPQFSSGIFVACGDVNGDGYADIITGAGAGGGPHVQVFSGLDNSIIASYFAYSTVFTGGISVASGDLNADGFSDVITGAGAGGGPHVLGLSGQALIVGQQVALANFFAFDPGVTRGIFVASGDFDNNGSADIMVAAGPGGGPHVKVFNSFGTATLDSFFAYPVEFSGGVTIGAVDVNGNGTIDVVTAPYTNAPSEIRVFDQLFGAIDDFFAFPVGFTGGAFVG
;
A
#
# COMPACT_ATOMS: atom_id res chain seq x y z
N ASP A 1 -3.66 26.05 -11.02
CA ASP A 1 -3.49 25.11 -9.91
C ASP A 1 -3.81 25.82 -8.61
N ASN A 2 -4.94 25.50 -7.96
CA ASN A 2 -5.32 26.11 -6.66
C ASN A 2 -5.21 27.65 -6.63
N GLY A 3 -5.57 28.31 -7.73
CA GLY A 3 -5.49 29.78 -7.90
C GLY A 3 -4.15 30.32 -8.43
N VAL A 4 -3.10 29.50 -8.54
CA VAL A 4 -1.83 29.84 -9.17
C VAL A 4 -1.88 29.58 -10.68
N ALA A 5 -1.49 30.58 -11.47
CA ALA A 5 -1.42 30.45 -12.92
C ALA A 5 -0.30 29.47 -13.31
N ILE A 6 -0.68 28.34 -13.92
CA ILE A 6 0.24 27.32 -14.45
C ILE A 6 0.69 27.62 -15.88
N SER A 7 -0.02 28.50 -16.58
CA SER A 7 0.30 29.00 -17.91
C SER A 7 -0.34 30.36 -18.16
N GLY A 8 0.15 31.08 -19.17
CA GLY A 8 -0.49 32.28 -19.69
C GLY A 8 -1.76 31.97 -20.51
N GLN A 9 -2.35 32.99 -21.14
CA GLN A 9 -3.49 32.78 -22.04
C GLN A 9 -3.08 31.89 -23.23
N ILE A 10 -3.85 30.82 -23.46
CA ILE A 10 -3.63 29.89 -24.57
C ILE A 10 -4.68 30.18 -25.65
N PRO A 11 -4.27 30.44 -26.91
CA PRO A 11 -5.20 30.70 -27.98
C PRO A 11 -6.01 29.45 -28.31
N LEU A 12 -7.28 29.64 -28.66
CA LEU A 12 -8.09 28.59 -29.25
C LEU A 12 -7.63 28.34 -30.69
N VAL A 13 -7.31 27.08 -31.01
CA VAL A 13 -7.06 26.61 -32.38
C VAL A 13 -8.19 25.66 -32.73
N ASN A 14 -9.03 26.06 -33.70
CA ASN A 14 -10.23 25.30 -34.10
C ASN A 14 -11.17 24.95 -32.92
N GLY A 15 -11.33 25.89 -31.97
CA GLY A 15 -12.21 25.72 -30.82
C GLY A 15 -11.61 24.89 -29.67
N VAL A 16 -10.34 24.45 -29.78
CA VAL A 16 -9.64 23.71 -28.73
C VAL A 16 -8.45 24.52 -28.23
N ALA A 17 -8.32 24.63 -26.91
CA ALA A 17 -7.09 25.11 -26.27
C ALA A 17 -6.43 23.91 -25.59
N SER A 18 -5.20 23.61 -25.98
CA SER A 18 -4.42 22.52 -25.40
C SER A 18 -3.27 23.08 -24.59
N PHE A 19 -3.06 22.52 -23.40
CA PHE A 19 -1.98 22.86 -22.51
C PHE A 19 -1.27 21.59 -22.06
N GLN A 20 0.03 21.68 -21.83
CA GLN A 20 0.83 20.64 -21.19
C GLN A 20 1.75 21.28 -20.15
N THR A 21 1.90 20.63 -19.00
CA THR A 21 2.84 21.01 -17.95
C THR A 21 3.48 19.76 -17.35
N SER A 22 4.75 19.85 -17.02
CA SER A 22 5.52 18.87 -16.25
C SER A 22 5.88 19.36 -14.85
N ASN A 23 5.44 20.57 -14.48
CA ASN A 23 5.92 21.29 -13.29
C ASN A 23 4.83 21.45 -12.23
N LEU A 24 3.86 20.53 -12.19
CA LEU A 24 2.92 20.50 -11.09
C LEU A 24 3.63 19.96 -9.84
N PRO A 25 3.60 20.65 -8.71
CA PRO A 25 4.12 20.08 -7.47
C PRO A 25 3.23 18.91 -7.02
N GLY A 26 3.79 18.01 -6.21
CA GLY A 26 3.09 16.84 -5.70
C GLY A 26 1.79 17.16 -4.97
N GLY A 27 0.88 16.21 -4.99
CA GLY A 27 -0.39 16.24 -4.28
C GLY A 27 -1.57 16.51 -5.18
N ARG A 28 -2.73 16.63 -4.53
CA ARG A 28 -4.01 16.84 -5.19
C ARG A 28 -4.15 18.27 -5.69
N ARG A 29 -4.26 18.43 -7.01
CA ARG A 29 -4.29 19.73 -7.71
C ARG A 29 -5.64 19.96 -8.36
N ASN A 30 -6.30 21.09 -8.02
CA ASN A 30 -7.46 21.56 -8.78
C ASN A 30 -6.97 22.42 -9.96
N ILE A 31 -7.01 21.82 -11.15
CA ILE A 31 -6.66 22.48 -12.40
C ILE A 31 -7.94 23.07 -12.99
N THR A 32 -7.98 24.40 -13.14
CA THR A 32 -9.15 25.10 -13.65
C THR A 32 -8.80 25.81 -14.96
N ALA A 33 -9.57 25.51 -16.01
CA ALA A 33 -9.52 26.21 -17.28
C ALA A 33 -10.69 27.19 -17.37
N GLN A 34 -10.39 28.46 -17.64
CA GLN A 34 -11.40 29.51 -17.77
C GLN A 34 -11.38 30.05 -19.20
N TYR A 35 -12.52 29.93 -19.90
CA TYR A 35 -12.75 30.63 -21.15
C TYR A 35 -13.27 32.04 -20.84
N LEU A 36 -12.51 33.05 -21.24
CA LEU A 36 -12.81 34.46 -20.97
C LEU A 36 -13.69 35.12 -22.04
N GLY A 37 -14.12 34.38 -23.07
CA GLY A 37 -14.81 34.93 -24.24
C GLY A 37 -13.85 35.56 -25.27
N ALA A 38 -14.36 35.92 -26.44
CA ALA A 38 -13.59 36.64 -27.46
C ALA A 38 -13.58 38.15 -27.12
N PRO A 39 -12.43 38.85 -27.14
CA PRO A 39 -12.41 40.30 -27.05
C PRO A 39 -12.93 40.87 -28.37
N ASP A 40 -14.19 41.31 -28.42
CA ASP A 40 -14.70 42.13 -29.52
C ASP A 40 -15.06 43.53 -29.01
N LEU A 41 -14.64 44.53 -29.79
CA LEU A 41 -14.95 45.96 -29.65
C LEU A 41 -16.38 46.29 -30.09
N SER A 42 -17.18 45.32 -30.54
CA SER A 42 -18.58 45.49 -30.87
C SER A 42 -19.48 45.22 -29.65
N ASN A 43 -20.29 46.23 -29.31
CA ASN A 43 -21.16 46.27 -28.13
C ASN A 43 -22.40 45.33 -28.24
N THR A 44 -22.26 44.18 -28.92
CA THR A 44 -23.39 43.39 -29.45
C THR A 44 -23.34 41.88 -29.14
N PHE A 45 -22.34 41.38 -28.42
CA PHE A 45 -22.31 39.98 -27.96
C PHE A 45 -22.05 39.87 -26.45
N PHE A 46 -22.77 38.96 -25.78
CA PHE A 46 -22.57 38.63 -24.37
C PHE A 46 -21.39 37.65 -24.24
N TYR A 47 -20.41 37.97 -23.40
CA TYR A 47 -19.33 37.04 -23.04
C TYR A 47 -19.95 35.84 -22.30
N SER A 48 -20.00 34.66 -22.91
CA SER A 48 -20.22 33.43 -22.15
C SER A 48 -18.87 33.00 -21.57
N THR A 49 -18.61 33.36 -20.32
CA THR A 49 -17.49 32.74 -19.60
C THR A 49 -17.88 31.34 -19.19
N ALA A 50 -17.00 30.37 -19.41
CA ALA A 50 -17.17 29.02 -18.93
C ALA A 50 -15.93 28.61 -18.16
N THR A 51 -16.14 27.85 -17.09
CA THR A 51 -15.07 27.30 -16.26
C THR A 51 -15.22 25.80 -16.21
N SER A 52 -14.14 25.09 -16.46
CA SER A 52 -14.03 23.64 -16.25
C SER A 52 -12.90 23.36 -15.29
N SER A 53 -13.08 22.38 -14.41
CA SER A 53 -12.08 21.98 -13.44
C SER A 53 -11.82 20.48 -13.54
N LEU A 54 -10.55 20.12 -13.39
CA LEU A 54 -10.06 18.75 -13.29
C LEU A 54 -9.29 18.64 -11.97
N VAL A 55 -9.59 17.60 -11.19
CA VAL A 55 -8.75 17.19 -10.07
C VAL A 55 -7.66 16.29 -10.64
N GLN A 56 -6.39 16.64 -10.39
CA GLN A 56 -5.24 15.85 -10.79
C GLN A 56 -4.42 15.52 -9.54
N SER A 57 -4.25 14.24 -9.24
CA SER A 57 -3.25 13.81 -8.26
C SER A 57 -1.89 13.73 -8.95
N VAL A 58 -0.87 14.35 -8.36
CA VAL A 58 0.50 14.35 -8.88
C VAL A 58 1.37 13.67 -7.84
N GLY A 59 1.99 12.54 -8.16
CA GLY A 59 2.98 11.94 -7.26
C GLY A 59 4.20 12.84 -7.13
N ALA A 60 4.60 13.19 -5.92
CA ALA A 60 5.94 13.66 -5.63
C ALA A 60 6.76 12.46 -5.16
N ALA A 61 7.85 12.17 -5.88
CA ALA A 61 8.65 10.97 -5.64
C ALA A 61 9.26 10.96 -4.22
N ASN A 62 8.66 10.21 -3.31
CA ASN A 62 9.34 9.53 -2.22
C ASN A 62 9.01 8.04 -2.35
N ASN A 63 10.06 7.23 -2.50
CA ASN A 63 9.89 5.78 -2.62
C ASN A 63 10.41 5.19 -1.32
N LEU A 64 9.49 5.02 -0.37
CA LEU A 64 9.82 4.66 1.00
C LEU A 64 9.89 3.14 1.16
N ILE A 65 10.94 2.66 1.82
CA ILE A 65 10.92 1.34 2.45
C ILE A 65 10.60 1.56 3.91
N ILE A 66 9.42 1.11 4.35
CA ILE A 66 8.98 1.23 5.74
C ILE A 66 9.17 -0.12 6.41
N VAL A 67 9.90 -0.14 7.53
CA VAL A 67 10.23 -1.38 8.24
C VAL A 67 9.82 -1.32 9.71
N GLY A 68 8.91 -2.20 10.11
CA GLY A 68 8.52 -2.40 11.50
C GLY A 68 9.25 -3.59 12.13
N ALA A 69 9.77 -3.43 13.35
CA ALA A 69 10.31 -4.56 14.09
C ALA A 69 9.18 -5.55 14.41
N ASN A 70 9.40 -6.85 14.20
CA ASN A 70 8.40 -7.86 14.53
C ASN A 70 8.47 -8.25 16.02
N ALA A 71 7.67 -9.25 16.43
CA ALA A 71 7.53 -9.70 17.80
C ALA A 71 8.89 -9.98 18.48
N GLY A 72 9.01 -9.54 19.74
CA GLY A 72 10.26 -9.57 20.50
C GLY A 72 11.09 -8.28 20.36
N GLY A 73 10.89 -7.49 19.31
CA GLY A 73 11.41 -6.13 19.18
C GLY A 73 10.53 -5.11 19.91
N GLY A 74 11.06 -3.91 20.16
CA GLY A 74 10.22 -2.77 20.54
C GLY A 74 9.31 -2.32 19.38
N PRO A 75 8.39 -1.35 19.57
CA PRO A 75 7.54 -0.86 18.49
C PRO A 75 8.29 0.10 17.56
N GLN A 76 9.51 -0.27 17.17
CA GLN A 76 10.40 0.55 16.38
C GLN A 76 9.99 0.46 14.91
N VAL A 77 9.94 1.62 14.26
CA VAL A 77 9.74 1.78 12.82
C VAL A 77 10.95 2.50 12.27
N ASN A 78 11.53 1.95 11.21
CA ASN A 78 12.62 2.54 10.46
C ASN A 78 12.15 2.78 9.03
N VAL A 79 12.30 4.02 8.56
CA VAL A 79 11.87 4.47 7.23
C VAL A 79 13.11 4.83 6.45
N TYR A 80 13.22 4.31 5.23
CA TYR A 80 14.36 4.55 4.34
C TYR A 80 13.85 5.16 3.04
N ASP A 81 14.35 6.34 2.71
CA ASP A 81 14.23 6.90 1.38
C ASP A 81 15.54 6.65 0.64
N ARG A 82 15.49 5.78 -0.36
CA ARG A 82 16.68 5.34 -1.11
C ARG A 82 17.07 6.33 -2.21
N ILE A 83 16.16 7.19 -2.63
CA ILE A 83 16.41 8.24 -3.62
C ILE A 83 17.07 9.44 -2.93
N ALA A 84 16.49 9.90 -1.83
CA ALA A 84 17.05 10.99 -1.03
C ALA A 84 18.23 10.55 -0.14
N ASN A 85 18.44 9.23 -0.01
CA ASN A 85 19.42 8.61 0.88
C ASN A 85 19.26 9.10 2.34
N THR A 86 18.02 9.08 2.83
CA THR A 86 17.69 9.49 4.20
C THR A 86 17.07 8.33 4.98
N GLN A 87 17.20 8.39 6.30
CA GLN A 87 16.64 7.40 7.20
C GLN A 87 16.07 8.10 8.44
N VAL A 88 14.89 7.66 8.85
CA VAL A 88 14.24 8.09 10.09
C VAL A 88 13.88 6.88 10.94
N SER A 89 13.95 7.03 12.26
CA SER A 89 13.57 5.98 13.21
C SER A 89 12.78 6.56 14.37
N PHE A 90 11.70 5.88 14.76
CA PHE A 90 10.88 6.26 15.90
C PHE A 90 10.17 5.05 16.52
N PHE A 91 9.62 5.23 17.72
CA PHE A 91 8.75 4.25 18.37
C PHE A 91 7.28 4.62 18.14
N ALA A 92 6.54 3.76 17.43
CA ALA A 92 5.15 4.02 17.05
C ALA A 92 4.15 3.91 18.24
N PHE A 93 4.49 3.08 19.22
CA PHE A 93 3.65 2.74 20.37
C PHE A 93 4.46 2.82 21.68
N ASP A 94 3.83 2.47 22.80
CA ASP A 94 4.49 2.41 24.11
C ASP A 94 5.79 1.59 24.03
N THR A 95 6.89 2.14 24.52
CA THR A 95 8.22 1.54 24.39
C THR A 95 8.39 0.22 25.16
N ALA A 96 7.45 -0.16 26.02
CA ALA A 96 7.38 -1.48 26.65
C ALA A 96 6.65 -2.52 25.79
N PHE A 97 5.93 -2.12 24.74
CA PHE A 97 5.25 -3.03 23.84
C PHE A 97 6.24 -3.91 23.06
N ARG A 98 5.95 -5.21 22.92
CA ARG A 98 6.84 -6.21 22.28
C ARG A 98 6.15 -7.04 21.19
N GLY A 99 4.93 -6.66 20.79
CA GLY A 99 4.18 -7.34 19.73
C GLY A 99 4.65 -7.00 18.31
N GLY A 100 5.55 -6.02 18.19
CA GLY A 100 6.03 -5.51 16.92
C GLY A 100 5.04 -4.60 16.20
N VAL A 101 5.44 -4.12 15.03
CA VAL A 101 4.69 -3.16 14.22
C VAL A 101 4.43 -3.76 12.83
N ARG A 102 3.20 -3.64 12.33
CA ARG A 102 2.85 -3.82 10.92
C ARG A 102 2.86 -2.45 10.25
N VAL A 103 3.31 -2.38 9.01
CA VAL A 103 3.59 -1.12 8.31
C VAL A 103 3.04 -1.18 6.90
N ALA A 104 2.69 -0.02 6.36
CA ALA A 104 2.35 0.20 4.95
C ALA A 104 2.62 1.66 4.58
N GLY A 105 2.97 1.91 3.31
CA GLY A 105 3.04 3.24 2.71
C GLY A 105 1.77 3.62 1.92
N GLY A 106 1.43 4.91 1.88
CA GLY A 106 0.40 5.45 0.98
C GLY A 106 0.10 6.92 1.25
N ASP A 107 -0.27 7.69 0.22
CA ASP A 107 -0.58 9.14 0.33
C ASP A 107 -1.96 9.38 0.98
N ILE A 108 -2.00 9.32 2.32
CA ILE A 108 -3.24 9.42 3.11
C ILE A 108 -3.73 10.87 3.20
N ASN A 109 -2.83 11.84 3.16
CA ASN A 109 -3.16 13.27 3.27
C ASN A 109 -3.34 13.97 1.89
N ALA A 110 -3.08 13.26 0.79
CA ALA A 110 -3.12 13.72 -0.61
C ALA A 110 -2.16 14.88 -0.94
N ASP A 111 -1.01 14.93 -0.26
CA ASP A 111 0.06 15.90 -0.52
C ASP A 111 1.07 15.44 -1.58
N GLY A 112 0.89 14.22 -2.09
CA GLY A 112 1.66 13.62 -3.17
C GLY A 112 2.82 12.77 -2.68
N PHE A 113 3.09 12.73 -1.39
CA PHE A 113 4.11 11.91 -0.78
C PHE A 113 3.46 10.72 -0.05
N GLU A 114 4.11 9.56 -0.06
CA GLU A 114 3.66 8.42 0.75
C GLU A 114 3.77 8.74 2.24
N ASP A 115 2.66 8.59 2.96
CA ASP A 115 2.60 8.60 4.42
C ASP A 115 2.88 7.22 5.00
N ILE A 116 3.24 7.20 6.29
CA ILE A 116 3.60 5.99 7.02
C ILE A 116 2.41 5.54 7.87
N VAL A 117 1.81 4.42 7.51
CA VAL A 117 0.75 3.79 8.30
C VAL A 117 1.33 2.66 9.14
N VAL A 118 1.04 2.68 10.44
CA VAL A 118 1.53 1.68 11.38
C VAL A 118 0.37 1.08 12.17
N ALA A 119 0.46 -0.23 12.42
CA ALA A 119 -0.50 -0.94 13.23
C ALA A 119 0.19 -1.86 14.25
N ALA A 120 -0.46 -2.05 15.40
CA ALA A 120 0.10 -2.88 16.45
C ALA A 120 -0.01 -4.38 16.10
N GLY A 121 1.09 -5.11 16.30
CA GLY A 121 1.12 -6.56 16.21
C GLY A 121 0.49 -7.28 17.41
N PRO A 122 0.68 -8.62 17.53
CA PRO A 122 0.06 -9.43 18.59
C PRO A 122 0.32 -8.92 20.01
N GLY A 123 -0.72 -8.92 20.85
CA GLY A 123 -0.68 -8.39 22.22
C GLY A 123 -0.92 -6.88 22.33
N GLY A 124 -0.93 -6.16 21.21
CA GLY A 124 -1.40 -4.79 21.11
C GLY A 124 -2.88 -4.73 20.73
N GLY A 125 -3.57 -3.64 21.10
CA GLY A 125 -4.92 -3.37 20.59
C GLY A 125 -4.93 -3.14 19.07
N PRO A 126 -6.10 -2.98 18.43
CA PRO A 126 -6.19 -2.75 16.98
C PRO A 126 -5.87 -1.30 16.61
N ASN A 127 -4.80 -0.75 17.20
CA ASN A 127 -4.45 0.66 17.03
C ASN A 127 -3.75 0.86 15.70
N VAL A 128 -4.26 1.81 14.92
CA VAL A 128 -3.66 2.33 13.71
C VAL A 128 -3.22 3.76 13.97
N LYS A 129 -1.99 4.08 13.58
CA LYS A 129 -1.51 5.46 13.52
C LYS A 129 -0.99 5.76 12.13
N VAL A 130 -1.11 7.02 11.74
CA VAL A 130 -0.57 7.52 10.47
C VAL A 130 0.36 8.67 10.78
N TYR A 131 1.54 8.63 10.17
CA TYR A 131 2.54 9.69 10.25
C TYR A 131 2.77 10.25 8.85
N ASP A 132 2.79 11.57 8.77
CA ASP A 132 3.05 12.31 7.55
C ASP A 132 4.42 11.94 6.95
N GLY A 133 4.47 11.63 5.66
CA GLY A 133 5.67 11.15 4.96
C GLY A 133 6.84 12.14 4.91
N VAL A 134 6.55 13.42 5.08
CA VAL A 134 7.52 14.52 4.94
C VAL A 134 7.96 15.05 6.31
N SER A 135 7.01 15.33 7.20
CA SER A 135 7.23 15.91 8.52
C SER A 135 7.38 14.88 9.64
N TYR A 136 6.98 13.63 9.39
CA TYR A 136 6.91 12.54 10.37
C TYR A 136 6.02 12.84 11.59
N SER A 137 5.10 13.79 11.44
CA SER A 137 4.14 14.13 12.49
C SER A 137 2.96 13.16 12.47
N GLU A 138 2.44 12.78 13.64
CA GLU A 138 1.24 11.94 13.74
C GLU A 138 0.03 12.73 13.21
N ILE A 139 -0.61 12.25 12.14
CA ILE A 139 -1.78 12.87 11.51
C ILE A 139 -3.08 12.12 11.82
N ARG A 140 -3.01 10.83 12.17
CA ARG A 140 -4.18 10.02 12.56
C ARG A 140 -3.82 9.00 13.65
N ASN A 141 -4.80 8.67 14.49
CA ASN A 141 -4.67 7.68 15.57
C ASN A 141 -6.05 7.17 15.98
N PHE A 142 -6.34 5.89 15.73
CA PHE A 142 -7.66 5.30 15.96
C PHE A 142 -7.59 3.79 16.14
N PHE A 143 -8.63 3.22 16.76
CA PHE A 143 -8.81 1.77 16.81
C PHE A 143 -9.63 1.28 15.63
N ALA A 144 -9.07 0.40 14.81
CA ALA A 144 -9.75 -0.18 13.65
C ALA A 144 -10.88 -1.15 14.07
N TYR A 145 -10.66 -1.92 15.12
CA TYR A 145 -11.63 -2.88 15.66
C TYR A 145 -11.98 -2.54 17.12
N ALA A 146 -12.79 -3.40 17.76
CA ALA A 146 -13.13 -3.24 19.17
C ALA A 146 -11.86 -3.14 20.04
N PRO A 147 -11.74 -2.15 20.95
CA PRO A 147 -10.49 -1.87 21.67
C PRO A 147 -9.90 -3.05 22.47
N GLN A 148 -10.74 -4.01 22.88
CA GLN A 148 -10.32 -5.23 23.57
C GLN A 148 -9.69 -6.30 22.64
N PHE A 149 -9.75 -6.12 21.33
CA PHE A 149 -9.17 -7.05 20.37
C PHE A 149 -7.64 -6.91 20.39
N SER A 150 -6.96 -7.89 20.99
CA SER A 150 -5.52 -7.82 21.24
C SER A 150 -4.68 -8.76 20.37
N SER A 151 -5.23 -9.26 19.27
CA SER A 151 -4.54 -10.19 18.36
C SER A 151 -3.59 -9.47 17.38
N GLY A 152 -3.56 -8.15 17.42
CA GLY A 152 -2.90 -7.32 16.41
C GLY A 152 -3.65 -7.32 15.08
N ILE A 153 -3.22 -6.46 14.16
CA ILE A 153 -3.82 -6.32 12.83
C ILE A 153 -2.74 -6.11 11.78
N PHE A 154 -3.03 -6.48 10.54
CA PHE A 154 -2.27 -6.12 9.35
C PHE A 154 -2.86 -4.86 8.73
N VAL A 155 -2.02 -4.12 8.00
CA VAL A 155 -2.42 -2.86 7.36
C VAL A 155 -1.84 -2.79 5.94
N ALA A 156 -2.59 -2.16 5.04
CA ALA A 156 -2.21 -1.81 3.69
C ALA A 156 -2.89 -0.48 3.32
N CYS A 157 -2.46 0.16 2.24
CA CYS A 157 -3.04 1.41 1.76
C CYS A 157 -3.35 1.35 0.27
N GLY A 158 -4.39 2.06 -0.17
CA GLY A 158 -4.71 2.27 -1.59
C GLY A 158 -6.03 3.04 -1.74
N ASP A 159 -6.20 3.80 -2.82
CA ASP A 159 -7.40 4.60 -3.08
C ASP A 159 -8.57 3.69 -3.52
N VAL A 160 -9.28 3.09 -2.56
CA VAL A 160 -10.34 2.10 -2.79
C VAL A 160 -11.62 2.77 -3.27
N ASN A 161 -11.88 4.01 -2.82
CA ASN A 161 -13.07 4.76 -3.17
C ASN A 161 -12.92 5.71 -4.37
N GLY A 162 -11.71 5.86 -4.91
CA GLY A 162 -11.39 6.68 -6.08
C GLY A 162 -11.47 8.19 -5.82
N ASP A 163 -11.30 8.64 -4.58
CA ASP A 163 -11.41 10.05 -4.19
C ASP A 163 -10.08 10.82 -4.28
N GLY A 164 -8.97 10.11 -4.52
CA GLY A 164 -7.62 10.62 -4.63
C GLY A 164 -6.85 10.69 -3.32
N TYR A 165 -7.39 10.15 -2.22
CA TYR A 165 -6.68 9.88 -0.97
C TYR A 165 -6.45 8.36 -0.87
N ALA A 166 -5.25 7.93 -0.48
CA ALA A 166 -5.07 6.51 -0.18
C ALA A 166 -5.91 6.14 1.07
N ASP A 167 -6.73 5.10 0.95
CA ASP A 167 -7.53 4.55 2.04
C ASP A 167 -6.72 3.55 2.86
N ILE A 168 -7.13 3.34 4.11
CA ILE A 168 -6.46 2.43 5.04
C ILE A 168 -7.23 1.11 5.10
N ILE A 169 -6.59 0.02 4.72
CA ILE A 169 -7.15 -1.33 4.75
C ILE A 169 -6.55 -2.07 5.94
N THR A 170 -7.39 -2.69 6.75
CA THR A 170 -6.97 -3.46 7.92
C THR A 170 -7.47 -4.89 7.83
N GLY A 171 -6.63 -5.83 8.29
CA GLY A 171 -6.95 -7.25 8.41
C GLY A 171 -6.72 -7.74 9.82
N ALA A 172 -7.70 -8.44 10.41
CA ALA A 172 -7.55 -8.97 11.75
C ALA A 172 -6.44 -10.04 11.82
N GLY A 173 -5.58 -9.94 12.84
CA GLY A 173 -4.51 -10.90 13.11
C GLY A 173 -5.00 -12.25 13.64
N ALA A 174 -4.07 -13.19 13.83
CA ALA A 174 -4.36 -14.54 14.30
C ALA A 174 -5.12 -14.54 15.65
N GLY A 175 -6.19 -15.33 15.73
CA GLY A 175 -7.14 -15.32 16.85
C GLY A 175 -8.38 -14.45 16.58
N GLY A 176 -8.34 -13.54 15.61
CA GLY A 176 -9.53 -12.89 15.03
C GLY A 176 -10.09 -13.69 13.86
N GLY A 177 -11.35 -13.41 13.49
CA GLY A 177 -11.92 -13.89 12.22
C GLY A 177 -11.26 -13.22 11.01
N PRO A 178 -11.55 -13.63 9.76
CA PRO A 178 -10.95 -13.06 8.56
C PRO A 178 -11.61 -11.73 8.17
N HIS A 179 -11.72 -10.82 9.13
CA HIS A 179 -12.43 -9.56 9.01
C HIS A 179 -11.51 -8.51 8.41
N VAL A 180 -11.95 -7.93 7.30
CA VAL A 180 -11.35 -6.76 6.66
C VAL A 180 -12.19 -5.52 6.98
N GLN A 181 -11.52 -4.41 7.29
CA GLN A 181 -12.15 -3.09 7.30
C GLN A 181 -11.34 -2.11 6.46
N VAL A 182 -12.03 -1.32 5.64
CA VAL A 182 -11.47 -0.24 4.82
C VAL A 182 -11.96 1.09 5.38
N PHE A 183 -11.03 1.99 5.68
CA PHE A 183 -11.28 3.32 6.23
C PHE A 183 -10.84 4.38 5.24
N SER A 184 -11.68 5.39 5.02
CA SER A 184 -11.36 6.48 4.12
C SER A 184 -10.12 7.24 4.57
N GLY A 185 -9.18 7.42 3.65
CA GLY A 185 -8.00 8.25 3.84
C GLY A 185 -8.34 9.71 4.12
N LEU A 186 -9.48 10.19 3.61
CA LEU A 186 -9.95 11.55 3.81
C LEU A 186 -10.43 11.81 5.25
N ASP A 187 -11.31 10.97 5.80
CA ASP A 187 -12.05 11.28 7.04
C ASP A 187 -12.18 10.13 8.07
N ASN A 188 -11.51 8.99 7.84
CA ASN A 188 -11.60 7.76 8.64
C ASN A 188 -13.00 7.11 8.67
N SER A 189 -13.94 7.51 7.82
CA SER A 189 -15.22 6.80 7.70
C SER A 189 -15.01 5.39 7.16
N ILE A 190 -15.86 4.44 7.54
CA ILE A 190 -15.76 3.06 7.03
C ILE A 190 -16.34 3.01 5.62
N ILE A 191 -15.51 2.63 4.65
CA ILE A 191 -15.91 2.36 3.27
C ILE A 191 -16.48 0.94 3.16
N ALA A 192 -15.78 -0.04 3.73
CA ALA A 192 -16.18 -1.44 3.66
C ALA A 192 -15.84 -2.21 4.96
N SER A 193 -16.64 -3.22 5.26
CA SER A 193 -16.46 -4.11 6.41
C SER A 193 -17.04 -5.49 6.10
N TYR A 194 -16.18 -6.51 6.00
CA TYR A 194 -16.60 -7.83 5.52
C TYR A 194 -15.66 -8.95 5.95
N PHE A 195 -16.12 -10.20 5.88
CA PHE A 195 -15.28 -11.38 6.08
C PHE A 195 -14.78 -11.92 4.74
N ALA A 196 -13.46 -11.99 4.54
CA ALA A 196 -12.84 -12.45 3.30
C ALA A 196 -12.91 -13.97 3.11
N TYR A 197 -12.93 -14.71 4.22
CA TYR A 197 -13.02 -16.17 4.24
C TYR A 197 -14.13 -16.64 5.19
N SER A 198 -14.23 -17.95 5.39
CA SER A 198 -15.17 -18.54 6.35
C SER A 198 -15.05 -17.89 7.73
N THR A 199 -16.18 -17.51 8.33
CA THR A 199 -16.22 -16.81 9.63
C THR A 199 -15.68 -17.64 10.81
N VAL A 200 -15.55 -18.97 10.63
CA VAL A 200 -14.93 -19.86 11.63
C VAL A 200 -13.41 -19.97 11.47
N PHE A 201 -12.83 -19.42 10.40
CA PHE A 201 -11.39 -19.38 10.23
C PHE A 201 -10.80 -18.30 11.16
N THR A 202 -9.82 -18.67 11.98
CA THR A 202 -9.23 -17.73 12.97
C THR A 202 -7.72 -17.57 12.80
N GLY A 203 -7.19 -17.90 11.62
CA GLY A 203 -5.76 -17.78 11.32
C GLY A 203 -5.28 -16.34 11.11
N GLY A 204 -6.23 -15.39 11.07
CA GLY A 204 -5.98 -14.01 10.64
C GLY A 204 -5.76 -13.90 9.14
N ILE A 205 -5.56 -12.66 8.67
CA ILE A 205 -5.34 -12.36 7.25
C ILE A 205 -4.28 -11.28 7.08
N SER A 206 -3.41 -11.43 6.09
CA SER A 206 -2.60 -10.32 5.56
C SER A 206 -3.41 -9.57 4.50
N VAL A 207 -3.15 -8.28 4.35
CA VAL A 207 -3.82 -7.40 3.38
C VAL A 207 -2.81 -6.70 2.49
N ALA A 208 -3.20 -6.44 1.25
CA ALA A 208 -2.49 -5.60 0.28
C ALA A 208 -3.52 -4.87 -0.60
N SER A 209 -3.06 -3.92 -1.42
CA SER A 209 -3.93 -3.12 -2.27
C SER A 209 -3.28 -2.81 -3.62
N GLY A 210 -4.06 -2.83 -4.68
CA GLY A 210 -3.62 -2.43 -6.02
C GLY A 210 -4.77 -2.56 -7.02
N ASP A 211 -4.76 -1.76 -8.07
CA ASP A 211 -5.79 -1.81 -9.12
C ASP A 211 -5.55 -3.03 -10.03
N LEU A 212 -6.21 -4.15 -9.75
CA LEU A 212 -6.00 -5.42 -10.45
C LEU A 212 -6.70 -5.48 -11.80
N ASN A 213 -7.71 -4.63 -12.03
CA ASN A 213 -8.54 -4.65 -13.24
C ASN A 213 -8.41 -3.38 -14.09
N ALA A 214 -7.51 -2.47 -13.70
CA ALA A 214 -7.26 -1.17 -14.33
C ALA A 214 -8.52 -0.29 -14.43
N ASP A 215 -9.41 -0.35 -13.44
CA ASP A 215 -10.64 0.46 -13.41
C ASP A 215 -10.47 1.83 -12.73
N GLY A 216 -9.28 2.10 -12.19
CA GLY A 216 -8.92 3.33 -11.50
C GLY A 216 -9.24 3.32 -10.01
N PHE A 217 -9.76 2.22 -9.46
CA PHE A 217 -9.97 2.02 -8.03
C PHE A 217 -8.98 0.98 -7.53
N SER A 218 -8.41 1.20 -6.35
CA SER A 218 -7.57 0.18 -5.72
C SER A 218 -8.41 -0.99 -5.24
N ASP A 219 -8.01 -2.21 -5.60
CA ASP A 219 -8.66 -3.44 -5.15
C ASP A 219 -8.02 -3.98 -3.88
N VAL A 220 -8.81 -4.72 -3.09
CA VAL A 220 -8.34 -5.28 -1.82
C VAL A 220 -7.90 -6.72 -1.99
N ILE A 221 -6.63 -7.01 -1.69
CA ILE A 221 -6.05 -8.34 -1.75
C ILE A 221 -5.86 -8.87 -0.33
N THR A 222 -6.27 -10.11 -0.11
CA THR A 222 -6.13 -10.81 1.16
C THR A 222 -5.36 -12.11 1.00
N GLY A 223 -4.51 -12.41 1.97
CA GLY A 223 -3.81 -13.69 2.11
C GLY A 223 -4.21 -14.38 3.40
N ALA A 224 -4.59 -15.65 3.31
CA ALA A 224 -4.96 -16.43 4.49
C ALA A 224 -3.74 -16.68 5.41
N GLY A 225 -3.93 -16.44 6.71
CA GLY A 225 -2.94 -16.75 7.74
C GLY A 225 -2.84 -18.25 8.08
N ALA A 226 -2.13 -18.56 9.16
CA ALA A 226 -1.86 -19.93 9.58
C ALA A 226 -3.15 -20.75 9.83
N GLY A 227 -3.15 -22.01 9.42
CA GLY A 227 -4.31 -22.92 9.49
C GLY A 227 -5.26 -22.83 8.29
N GLY A 228 -5.18 -21.77 7.48
CA GLY A 228 -5.76 -21.73 6.14
C GLY A 228 -4.75 -22.26 5.12
N GLY A 229 -5.22 -22.80 4.00
CA GLY A 229 -4.35 -22.99 2.83
C GLY A 229 -3.77 -21.64 2.38
N PRO A 230 -2.76 -21.63 1.49
CA PRO A 230 -2.11 -20.42 0.98
C PRO A 230 -3.01 -19.68 -0.02
N HIS A 231 -4.22 -19.33 0.42
CA HIS A 231 -5.32 -18.80 -0.37
C HIS A 231 -5.18 -17.29 -0.49
N VAL A 232 -5.18 -16.82 -1.73
CA VAL A 232 -5.26 -15.41 -2.10
C VAL A 232 -6.67 -15.10 -2.60
N LEU A 233 -7.25 -14.01 -2.11
CA LEU A 233 -8.51 -13.46 -2.60
C LEU A 233 -8.32 -11.96 -2.88
N GLY A 234 -8.51 -11.55 -4.13
CA GLY A 234 -8.59 -10.14 -4.56
C GLY A 234 -10.05 -9.76 -4.83
N LEU A 235 -10.52 -8.67 -4.23
CA LEU A 235 -11.88 -8.15 -4.39
C LEU A 235 -11.86 -6.74 -4.99
N SER A 236 -12.78 -6.48 -5.93
CA SER A 236 -12.90 -5.17 -6.58
C SER A 236 -13.21 -4.06 -5.57
N GLY A 237 -12.37 -3.02 -5.53
CA GLY A 237 -12.55 -1.84 -4.69
C GLY A 237 -13.84 -1.11 -5.03
N GLN A 238 -14.08 -0.86 -6.32
CA GLN A 238 -15.31 -0.25 -6.81
C GLN A 238 -16.57 -0.99 -6.33
N ALA A 239 -16.55 -2.32 -6.35
CA ALA A 239 -17.67 -3.13 -5.87
C ALA A 239 -17.86 -3.04 -4.35
N LEU A 240 -16.77 -2.95 -3.58
CA LEU A 240 -16.82 -2.85 -2.12
C LEU A 240 -17.50 -1.55 -1.66
N ILE A 241 -17.34 -0.44 -2.38
CA ILE A 241 -18.00 0.85 -2.07
C ILE A 241 -19.53 0.71 -2.03
N VAL A 242 -20.09 -0.15 -2.88
CA VAL A 242 -21.54 -0.42 -2.93
C VAL A 242 -21.94 -1.69 -2.15
N GLY A 243 -21.05 -2.19 -1.29
CA GLY A 243 -21.28 -3.32 -0.41
C GLY A 243 -21.31 -4.68 -1.11
N GLN A 244 -20.70 -4.81 -2.29
CA GLN A 244 -20.61 -6.06 -3.04
C GLN A 244 -19.20 -6.65 -2.96
N GLN A 245 -19.11 -7.97 -2.84
CA GLN A 245 -17.83 -8.69 -2.90
C GLN A 245 -17.69 -9.35 -4.28
N VAL A 246 -17.05 -8.66 -5.21
CA VAL A 246 -16.76 -9.18 -6.55
C VAL A 246 -15.31 -9.64 -6.58
N ALA A 247 -15.09 -10.95 -6.70
CA ALA A 247 -13.75 -11.52 -6.75
C ALA A 247 -13.10 -11.33 -8.13
N LEU A 248 -11.91 -10.73 -8.13
CA LEU A 248 -11.04 -10.59 -9.29
C LEU A 248 -9.98 -11.69 -9.33
N ALA A 249 -9.43 -12.06 -8.16
CA ALA A 249 -8.47 -13.15 -8.00
C ALA A 249 -8.93 -14.11 -6.90
N ASN A 250 -8.82 -15.42 -7.13
CA ASN A 250 -9.22 -16.45 -6.15
C ASN A 250 -8.47 -17.76 -6.40
N PHE A 251 -7.33 -17.97 -5.73
CA PHE A 251 -6.42 -19.08 -6.03
C PHE A 251 -5.53 -19.46 -4.84
N PHE A 252 -4.89 -20.62 -4.92
CA PHE A 252 -3.84 -21.02 -3.97
C PHE A 252 -2.45 -20.73 -4.56
N ALA A 253 -1.66 -19.90 -3.88
CA ALA A 253 -0.32 -19.50 -4.35
C ALA A 253 0.74 -20.61 -4.21
N PHE A 254 0.54 -21.51 -3.24
CA PHE A 254 1.37 -22.69 -2.99
C PHE A 254 0.48 -23.94 -2.90
N ASP A 255 1.09 -25.09 -2.60
CA ASP A 255 0.35 -26.33 -2.39
C ASP A 255 -0.76 -26.12 -1.32
N PRO A 256 -2.04 -26.43 -1.62
CA PRO A 256 -3.16 -26.22 -0.70
C PRO A 256 -3.01 -26.91 0.66
N GLY A 257 -2.21 -27.97 0.76
CA GLY A 257 -1.88 -28.65 2.01
C GLY A 257 -0.91 -27.90 2.92
N VAL A 258 -0.27 -26.83 2.43
CA VAL A 258 0.67 -26.01 3.20
C VAL A 258 -0.08 -24.90 3.94
N THR A 259 -0.48 -25.18 5.18
CA THR A 259 -1.32 -24.27 5.98
C THR A 259 -0.51 -23.34 6.89
N ARG A 260 0.63 -22.83 6.40
CA ARG A 260 1.56 -21.98 7.18
C ARG A 260 1.26 -20.48 7.08
N GLY A 261 0.20 -20.14 6.37
CA GLY A 261 -0.15 -18.77 6.03
C GLY A 261 0.76 -18.18 4.96
N ILE A 262 0.34 -17.03 4.42
CA ILE A 262 1.08 -16.26 3.43
C ILE A 262 1.03 -14.77 3.79
N PHE A 263 1.96 -14.01 3.22
CA PHE A 263 1.90 -12.55 3.19
C PHE A 263 1.76 -12.10 1.74
N VAL A 264 1.01 -11.02 1.52
CA VAL A 264 0.69 -10.50 0.18
C VAL A 264 1.17 -9.06 0.05
N ALA A 265 1.60 -8.71 -1.15
CA ALA A 265 1.85 -7.34 -1.61
C ALA A 265 1.37 -7.24 -3.07
N SER A 266 1.37 -6.02 -3.61
CA SER A 266 0.93 -5.78 -4.98
C SER A 266 1.60 -4.54 -5.56
N GLY A 267 1.71 -4.55 -6.88
CA GLY A 267 2.27 -3.47 -7.69
C GLY A 267 2.39 -3.93 -9.13
N ASP A 268 2.42 -3.02 -10.09
CA ASP A 268 2.54 -3.34 -11.51
C ASP A 268 3.97 -3.85 -11.81
N PHE A 269 4.14 -5.18 -11.80
CA PHE A 269 5.44 -5.85 -11.87
C PHE A 269 5.84 -6.18 -13.31
N ASP A 270 4.90 -6.28 -14.24
CA ASP A 270 5.21 -6.46 -15.66
C ASP A 270 4.96 -5.19 -16.51
N ASN A 271 4.60 -4.07 -15.87
CA ASN A 271 4.32 -2.76 -16.46
C ASN A 271 3.16 -2.79 -17.47
N ASN A 272 2.13 -3.61 -17.19
CA ASN A 272 0.94 -3.74 -18.04
C ASN A 272 -0.15 -2.71 -17.71
N GLY A 273 0.04 -1.91 -16.66
CA GLY A 273 -0.91 -0.90 -16.18
C GLY A 273 -1.93 -1.41 -15.16
N SER A 274 -1.88 -2.70 -14.79
CA SER A 274 -2.66 -3.31 -13.71
C SER A 274 -1.70 -3.82 -12.64
N ALA A 275 -2.09 -3.73 -11.38
CA ALA A 275 -1.30 -4.28 -10.29
C ALA A 275 -1.20 -5.81 -10.40
N ASP A 276 -0.02 -6.34 -10.12
CA ASP A 276 0.24 -7.77 -9.99
C ASP A 276 0.23 -8.20 -8.52
N ILE A 277 0.09 -9.50 -8.28
CA ILE A 277 -0.02 -10.07 -6.93
C ILE A 277 1.28 -10.74 -6.55
N MET A 278 1.90 -10.28 -5.47
CA MET A 278 3.11 -10.86 -4.91
C MET A 278 2.76 -11.62 -3.63
N VAL A 279 3.31 -12.82 -3.47
CA VAL A 279 3.00 -13.71 -2.35
C VAL A 279 4.27 -14.29 -1.78
N ALA A 280 4.46 -14.12 -0.47
CA ALA A 280 5.55 -14.72 0.27
C ALA A 280 5.03 -15.80 1.24
N ALA A 281 5.81 -16.87 1.39
CA ALA A 281 5.47 -17.94 2.33
C ALA A 281 5.58 -17.45 3.78
N GLY A 282 4.55 -17.75 4.58
CA GLY A 282 4.46 -17.38 5.98
C GLY A 282 5.40 -18.16 6.91
N PRO A 283 5.30 -17.96 8.23
CA PRO A 283 6.23 -18.50 9.21
C PRO A 283 6.28 -20.04 9.21
N GLY A 284 7.48 -20.60 9.26
CA GLY A 284 7.72 -22.02 9.04
C GLY A 284 7.88 -22.37 7.56
N GLY A 285 7.36 -21.58 6.62
CA GLY A 285 7.64 -21.73 5.19
C GLY A 285 9.09 -21.37 4.84
N GLY A 286 9.60 -21.90 3.73
CA GLY A 286 10.87 -21.45 3.16
C GLY A 286 10.79 -19.98 2.68
N PRO A 287 11.90 -19.35 2.28
CA PRO A 287 11.91 -17.96 1.81
C PRO A 287 11.38 -17.79 0.38
N HIS A 288 10.31 -18.50 0.04
CA HIS A 288 9.76 -18.54 -1.30
C HIS A 288 8.84 -17.35 -1.53
N VAL A 289 9.19 -16.55 -2.53
CA VAL A 289 8.36 -15.48 -3.09
C VAL A 289 7.87 -15.92 -4.46
N LYS A 290 6.60 -15.65 -4.76
CA LYS A 290 6.01 -15.82 -6.08
C LYS A 290 5.29 -14.55 -6.50
N VAL A 291 5.41 -14.19 -7.76
CA VAL A 291 4.68 -13.09 -8.38
C VAL A 291 3.70 -13.69 -9.39
N PHE A 292 2.47 -13.24 -9.35
CA PHE A 292 1.39 -13.66 -10.23
C PHE A 292 0.82 -12.44 -10.94
N ASN A 293 0.24 -12.64 -12.12
CA ASN A 293 -0.51 -11.58 -12.78
C ASN A 293 -1.73 -11.15 -11.94
N SER A 294 -2.34 -10.03 -12.31
CA SER A 294 -3.43 -9.36 -11.58
C SER A 294 -4.61 -10.27 -11.17
N PHE A 295 -4.88 -11.33 -11.94
CA PHE A 295 -5.98 -12.27 -11.68
C PHE A 295 -5.53 -13.60 -11.02
N GLY A 296 -4.23 -13.77 -10.74
CA GLY A 296 -3.68 -15.01 -10.16
C GLY A 296 -3.70 -16.21 -11.10
N THR A 297 -3.77 -15.97 -12.41
CA THR A 297 -3.93 -17.03 -13.45
C THR A 297 -2.60 -17.48 -14.05
N ALA A 298 -1.56 -16.66 -13.95
CA ALA A 298 -0.22 -16.97 -14.41
C ALA A 298 0.81 -16.56 -13.35
N THR A 299 1.86 -17.36 -13.18
CA THR A 299 3.05 -16.98 -12.40
C THR A 299 3.97 -16.18 -13.31
N LEU A 300 4.23 -14.92 -12.94
CA LEU A 300 5.20 -14.06 -13.59
C LEU A 300 6.62 -14.41 -13.11
N ASP A 301 6.77 -14.70 -11.82
CA ASP A 301 8.05 -15.10 -11.24
C ASP A 301 7.94 -15.96 -9.97
N SER A 302 9.02 -16.66 -9.61
CA SER A 302 9.12 -17.54 -8.45
C SER A 302 10.59 -17.75 -8.04
N PHE A 303 10.99 -17.22 -6.87
CA PHE A 303 12.37 -17.26 -6.39
C PHE A 303 12.48 -17.42 -4.87
N PHE A 304 13.68 -17.77 -4.39
CA PHE A 304 14.00 -17.80 -2.96
C PHE A 304 14.76 -16.53 -2.56
N ALA A 305 14.15 -15.70 -1.71
CA ALA A 305 14.73 -14.40 -1.31
C ALA A 305 15.94 -14.55 -0.36
N TYR A 306 16.04 -15.68 0.35
CA TYR A 306 17.06 -15.99 1.36
C TYR A 306 17.56 -17.43 1.18
N PRO A 307 18.61 -17.87 1.92
CA PRO A 307 19.09 -19.26 1.83
C PRO A 307 17.96 -20.28 2.02
N VAL A 308 17.91 -21.30 1.17
CA VAL A 308 16.77 -22.22 1.05
C VAL A 308 16.47 -23.04 2.31
N GLU A 309 17.45 -23.17 3.20
CA GLU A 309 17.32 -23.79 4.52
C GLU A 309 16.61 -22.91 5.55
N PHE A 310 16.51 -21.61 5.30
CA PHE A 310 15.77 -20.71 6.16
C PHE A 310 14.28 -21.08 6.14
N SER A 311 13.64 -21.02 7.31
CA SER A 311 12.22 -21.39 7.46
C SER A 311 11.45 -20.40 8.34
N GLY A 312 11.97 -19.19 8.53
CA GLY A 312 11.30 -18.16 9.31
C GLY A 312 10.12 -17.50 8.59
N GLY A 313 9.91 -17.80 7.31
CA GLY A 313 8.95 -17.08 6.46
C GLY A 313 9.46 -15.70 6.05
N VAL A 314 8.79 -15.08 5.09
CA VAL A 314 9.21 -13.81 4.48
C VAL A 314 8.04 -12.85 4.47
N THR A 315 8.25 -11.62 4.94
CA THR A 315 7.33 -10.50 4.68
C THR A 315 7.71 -9.84 3.38
N ILE A 316 6.73 -9.27 2.69
CA ILE A 316 6.89 -8.70 1.35
C ILE A 316 6.19 -7.35 1.25
N GLY A 317 6.83 -6.44 0.52
CA GLY A 317 6.32 -5.13 0.12
C GLY A 317 6.72 -4.85 -1.33
N ALA A 318 6.19 -3.78 -1.90
CA ALA A 318 6.36 -3.44 -3.30
C ALA A 318 6.46 -1.92 -3.45
N VAL A 319 7.56 -1.42 -3.99
CA VAL A 319 7.80 0.01 -4.20
C VAL A 319 8.90 0.17 -5.25
N ASP A 320 8.87 1.22 -6.06
CA ASP A 320 9.96 1.56 -6.99
C ASP A 320 11.17 2.10 -6.21
N VAL A 321 12.00 1.26 -5.60
CA VAL A 321 13.05 1.72 -4.68
C VAL A 321 14.07 2.65 -5.36
N ASN A 322 14.31 2.46 -6.66
CA ASN A 322 15.37 3.14 -7.39
C ASN A 322 14.88 4.29 -8.30
N GLY A 323 13.57 4.53 -8.39
CA GLY A 323 12.96 5.64 -9.12
C GLY A 323 12.98 5.47 -10.64
N ASN A 324 13.03 4.23 -11.13
CA ASN A 324 13.07 3.93 -12.57
C ASN A 324 11.66 3.81 -13.19
N GLY A 325 10.61 3.95 -12.40
CA GLY A 325 9.22 3.84 -12.82
C GLY A 325 8.69 2.41 -12.85
N THR A 326 9.43 1.45 -12.30
CA THR A 326 9.03 0.05 -12.21
C THR A 326 9.02 -0.41 -10.75
N ILE A 327 8.06 -1.23 -10.36
CA ILE A 327 7.97 -1.72 -8.99
C ILE A 327 9.09 -2.73 -8.70
N ASP A 328 9.79 -2.53 -7.58
CA ASP A 328 10.74 -3.48 -7.01
C ASP A 328 10.08 -4.30 -5.89
N VAL A 329 10.52 -5.55 -5.72
CA VAL A 329 10.05 -6.44 -4.64
C VAL A 329 10.95 -6.26 -3.43
N VAL A 330 10.37 -5.84 -2.31
CA VAL A 330 11.10 -5.69 -1.04
C VAL A 330 10.72 -6.83 -0.10
N THR A 331 11.73 -7.48 0.48
CA THR A 331 11.53 -8.63 1.37
C THR A 331 12.25 -8.46 2.70
N ALA A 332 11.72 -9.09 3.74
CA ALA A 332 12.38 -9.21 5.04
C ALA A 332 12.12 -10.59 5.66
N PRO A 333 13.06 -11.17 6.44
CA PRO A 333 12.79 -12.36 7.23
C PRO A 333 11.73 -12.05 8.29
N TYR A 334 10.67 -12.86 8.35
CA TYR A 334 9.59 -12.65 9.33
C TYR A 334 10.05 -12.98 10.77
N THR A 335 10.86 -14.02 10.98
CA THR A 335 11.41 -14.41 12.30
C THR A 335 12.66 -15.28 12.14
N ASN A 336 13.36 -15.57 13.25
CA ASN A 336 14.49 -16.52 13.35
C ASN A 336 15.71 -16.17 12.49
N ALA A 337 15.79 -14.94 12.02
CA ALA A 337 16.93 -14.39 11.31
C ALA A 337 17.04 -12.90 11.61
N PRO A 338 18.23 -12.30 11.45
CA PRO A 338 18.38 -10.86 11.44
C PRO A 338 17.46 -10.22 10.39
N SER A 339 17.08 -8.97 10.61
CA SER A 339 16.20 -8.22 9.71
C SER A 339 16.95 -7.70 8.46
N GLU A 340 17.46 -8.61 7.65
CA GLU A 340 18.11 -8.31 6.36
C GLU A 340 17.04 -8.00 5.31
N ILE A 341 16.88 -6.73 4.99
CA ILE A 341 16.02 -6.29 3.90
C ILE A 341 16.73 -6.57 2.59
N ARG A 342 16.02 -7.16 1.63
CA ARG A 342 16.52 -7.38 0.27
C ARG A 342 15.53 -6.84 -0.75
N VAL A 343 16.05 -6.12 -1.74
CA VAL A 343 15.28 -5.52 -2.82
C VAL A 343 15.64 -6.21 -4.13
N PHE A 344 14.63 -6.62 -4.89
CA PHE A 344 14.78 -7.31 -6.16
C PHE A 344 14.08 -6.52 -7.27
N ASP A 345 14.78 -6.31 -8.38
CA ASP A 345 14.18 -5.72 -9.58
C ASP A 345 13.41 -6.78 -10.41
N GLN A 346 12.75 -6.33 -11.47
CA GLN A 346 12.02 -7.19 -12.42
C GLN A 346 12.94 -8.13 -13.23
N LEU A 347 14.26 -7.91 -13.18
CA LEU A 347 15.27 -8.76 -13.82
C LEU A 347 15.93 -9.74 -12.84
N PHE A 348 15.42 -9.78 -11.60
CA PHE A 348 15.74 -10.73 -10.54
C PHE A 348 17.17 -10.62 -9.99
N GLY A 349 17.81 -9.47 -10.21
CA GLY A 349 19.01 -9.09 -9.49
C GLY A 349 18.62 -8.52 -8.13
N ALA A 350 19.23 -8.99 -7.04
CA ALA A 350 19.21 -8.22 -5.80
C ALA A 350 19.92 -6.90 -6.08
N ILE A 351 19.16 -5.79 -6.07
CA ILE A 351 19.69 -4.45 -6.36
C ILE A 351 20.17 -3.75 -5.09
N ASP A 352 19.75 -4.26 -3.93
CA ASP A 352 20.07 -3.69 -2.64
C ASP A 352 19.83 -4.67 -1.48
N ASP A 353 20.64 -4.54 -0.43
CA ASP A 353 20.49 -5.25 0.83
C ASP A 353 21.03 -4.45 2.02
N PHE A 354 20.34 -4.54 3.17
CA PHE A 354 20.76 -3.89 4.41
C PHE A 354 20.05 -4.47 5.64
N PHE A 355 20.64 -4.33 6.83
CA PHE A 355 19.98 -4.72 8.07
C PHE A 355 19.15 -3.56 8.64
N ALA A 356 17.84 -3.75 8.76
CA ALA A 356 16.96 -2.71 9.28
C ALA A 356 17.10 -2.48 10.80
N PHE A 357 17.52 -3.49 11.56
CA PHE A 357 17.71 -3.45 13.02
C PHE A 357 19.06 -4.08 13.37
N PRO A 358 19.56 -3.94 14.61
CA PRO A 358 20.85 -4.53 15.00
C PRO A 358 20.89 -6.03 14.68
N VAL A 359 21.98 -6.51 14.11
CA VAL A 359 22.12 -7.91 13.63
C VAL A 359 21.90 -8.99 14.68
N GLY A 360 22.00 -8.65 15.97
CA GLY A 360 21.69 -9.56 17.09
C GLY A 360 20.18 -9.74 17.35
N PHE A 361 19.33 -8.88 16.79
CA PHE A 361 17.88 -9.00 16.85
C PHE A 361 17.39 -9.97 15.77
N THR A 362 16.82 -11.10 16.21
CA THR A 362 16.35 -12.18 15.32
C THR A 362 14.83 -12.34 15.31
N GLY A 363 14.09 -11.36 15.85
CA GLY A 363 12.63 -11.35 15.82
C GLY A 363 12.06 -11.13 14.41
N GLY A 364 12.90 -10.75 13.45
CA GLY A 364 12.52 -10.43 12.08
C GLY A 364 11.84 -9.07 11.96
N ALA A 365 11.27 -8.80 10.78
CA ALA A 365 10.66 -7.52 10.48
C ALA A 365 9.41 -7.68 9.61
N PHE A 366 8.63 -6.60 9.55
CA PHE A 366 7.63 -6.36 8.52
C PHE A 366 8.11 -5.24 7.62
N VAL A 367 7.95 -5.42 6.32
CA VAL A 367 8.20 -4.41 5.31
C VAL A 367 6.91 -4.10 4.57
N GLY A 368 6.74 -2.85 4.16
CA GLY A 368 5.62 -2.36 3.38
C GLY A 368 5.83 -0.94 2.93
#